data_AF-A0A661I9Y6-F1
#
_entry.id   AF-A0A661I9Y6-F1
#
_cell.length_a   1.000
_cell.length_b   1.000
_cell.length_c   1.000
_cell.angle_alpha   90.00
_cell.angle_beta   90.00
_cell.angle_gamma   90.00
#
_symmetry.space_group_name_H-M   'P 1'
#
loop_
_entity.id
_entity.type
_entity.pdbx_description
1 polymer ?
#
loop_
_entity_poly.entity_id
_entity_poly.type
_entity_poly.pdbx_seq_one_letter_code
_entity_poly.pdbx_strand_id
1 'polypeptide(L)'
;MDLGRSQIIYDENGKAIRMVGTHTNITEEKELQLKASCQAEMLEQIYDGTISTNLDGVIVDLNTASEELLGYKADEIIGKHSDILYTKEDIEIRNRELKILMLAGKHHIAMRLVKKSGEILYVNLTLVLMRDDRGNLIGRMAYIQNISRQKEAKITLMEQHKNL
;
A
#
# COMPACT_ATOMS: atom_id res chain seq x y z
N MET A 1 -3.62 12.91 -30.09
CA MET A 1 -4.10 14.26 -30.43
C MET A 1 -5.25 14.11 -31.40
N ASP A 2 -6.48 14.06 -30.91
CA ASP A 2 -7.65 14.13 -31.78
C ASP A 2 -8.32 15.48 -31.55
N LEU A 3 -8.18 16.36 -32.54
CA LEU A 3 -8.75 17.70 -32.56
C LEU A 3 -10.26 17.55 -32.76
N GLY A 4 -11.03 17.78 -31.69
CA GLY A 4 -12.48 17.90 -31.76
C GLY A 4 -12.86 19.02 -32.72
N ARG A 5 -13.20 18.69 -33.96
CA ARG A 5 -13.71 19.65 -34.94
C ARG A 5 -15.13 20.01 -34.54
N SER A 6 -15.35 21.23 -34.04
CA SER A 6 -16.69 21.80 -33.99
C SER A 6 -17.07 22.23 -35.42
N GLN A 7 -18.24 21.80 -35.88
CA GLN A 7 -18.82 22.34 -37.11
C GLN A 7 -19.87 23.38 -36.72
N ILE A 8 -19.72 24.58 -37.30
CA ILE A 8 -20.69 25.67 -37.19
C ILE A 8 -21.48 25.68 -38.49
N ILE A 9 -22.80 25.56 -38.40
CA ILE A 9 -23.73 25.63 -39.51
C ILE A 9 -24.30 27.06 -39.54
N TYR A 10 -24.22 27.70 -40.70
CA TYR A 10 -24.71 29.06 -40.96
C TYR A 10 -25.96 29.00 -41.85
N ASP A 11 -26.85 29.99 -41.74
CA ASP A 11 -27.98 30.18 -42.67
C ASP A 11 -27.54 30.88 -43.97
N GLU A 12 -28.49 31.03 -44.90
CA GLU A 12 -28.32 31.69 -46.20
C GLU A 12 -27.93 33.18 -46.12
N ASN A 13 -28.02 33.80 -44.94
CA ASN A 13 -27.61 35.19 -44.68
C ASN A 13 -26.28 35.26 -43.91
N GLY A 14 -25.57 34.14 -43.75
CA GLY A 14 -24.29 34.07 -43.05
C GLY A 14 -24.40 34.13 -41.53
N LYS A 15 -25.60 34.00 -40.96
CA LYS A 15 -25.81 33.98 -39.51
C LYS A 15 -25.64 32.56 -38.98
N ALA A 16 -24.79 32.37 -37.98
CA ALA A 16 -24.57 31.06 -37.36
C ALA A 16 -25.85 30.58 -36.67
N ILE A 17 -26.43 29.47 -37.13
CA ILE A 17 -27.67 28.91 -36.60
C ILE A 17 -27.44 27.75 -35.64
N ARG A 18 -26.30 27.05 -35.73
CA ARG A 18 -26.05 25.87 -34.88
C ARG A 18 -24.56 25.55 -34.77
N MET A 19 -24.09 25.21 -33.58
CA MET A 19 -22.76 24.63 -33.35
C MET A 19 -22.93 23.22 -32.78
N VAL A 20 -22.24 22.23 -33.37
CA VAL A 20 -22.19 20.86 -32.86
C VAL A 20 -20.76 20.58 -32.39
N GLY A 21 -20.61 20.26 -31.12
CA GLY A 21 -19.34 19.84 -30.51
C GLY A 21 -19.54 18.53 -29.75
N THR A 22 -18.53 17.66 -29.75
CA THR A 22 -18.50 16.46 -28.94
C THR A 22 -18.08 16.85 -27.51
N HIS A 23 -18.97 16.70 -26.54
CA HIS A 23 -18.60 16.80 -25.13
C HIS A 23 -18.24 15.40 -24.64
N THR A 24 -16.95 15.06 -24.65
CA THR A 24 -16.52 13.85 -23.95
C THR A 24 -16.59 14.16 -22.46
N ASN A 25 -17.49 13.48 -21.76
CA ASN A 25 -17.65 13.62 -20.33
C ASN A 25 -16.42 13.01 -19.62
N ILE A 26 -15.45 13.84 -19.26
CA ILE A 26 -14.21 13.48 -18.53
C ILE A 26 -14.41 13.37 -17.02
N THR A 27 -15.66 13.41 -16.54
CA THR A 27 -15.98 13.46 -15.10
C THR A 27 -15.71 12.12 -14.42
N GLU A 28 -16.01 10.99 -15.08
CA GLU A 28 -15.86 9.66 -14.46
C GLU A 28 -14.40 9.28 -14.21
N GLU A 29 -13.50 9.54 -15.17
CA GLU A 29 -12.07 9.21 -15.03
C GLU A 29 -11.41 10.04 -13.93
N LYS A 30 -11.72 11.34 -13.87
CA LYS A 30 -11.22 12.22 -12.81
C LYS A 30 -11.78 11.86 -11.45
N GLU A 31 -13.06 11.49 -11.34
CA GLU A 31 -13.65 11.07 -10.07
C GLU A 31 -13.08 9.74 -9.57
N LEU A 32 -12.84 8.77 -10.46
CA LEU A 32 -12.18 7.51 -10.13
C LEU A 32 -10.74 7.75 -9.69
N GLN A 33 -10.01 8.61 -10.40
CA GLN A 33 -8.63 8.97 -10.05
C GLN A 33 -8.56 9.74 -8.73
N LEU A 34 -9.49 10.66 -8.47
CA LEU A 34 -9.57 11.41 -7.22
C LEU A 34 -9.97 10.51 -6.04
N LYS A 35 -10.89 9.56 -6.25
CA LYS A 35 -11.25 8.55 -5.24
C LYS A 35 -10.10 7.60 -4.93
N ALA A 36 -9.39 7.12 -5.94
CA ALA A 36 -8.21 6.27 -5.77
C ALA A 36 -7.09 7.02 -5.03
N SER A 37 -6.83 8.27 -5.41
CA SER A 37 -5.84 9.14 -4.74
C SER A 37 -6.23 9.41 -3.28
N CYS A 38 -7.49 9.73 -3.01
CA CYS A 38 -7.99 9.97 -1.65
C CYS A 38 -7.94 8.69 -0.79
N GLN A 39 -8.26 7.52 -1.36
CA GLN A 39 -8.11 6.25 -0.65
C GLN A 39 -6.65 5.92 -0.36
N ALA A 40 -5.74 6.19 -1.31
CA ALA A 40 -4.30 6.01 -1.10
C ALA A 40 -3.76 6.95 0.00
N GLU A 41 -4.12 8.24 -0.05
CA GLU A 41 -3.75 9.24 0.97
C GLU A 41 -4.31 8.88 2.36
N MET A 42 -5.54 8.37 2.45
CA MET A 42 -6.15 7.96 3.71
C MET A 42 -5.46 6.72 4.31
N LEU A 43 -4.94 5.82 3.48
CA LEU A 43 -4.13 4.69 3.94
C LEU A 43 -2.73 5.18 4.39
N GLU A 44 -2.11 6.12 3.68
CA GLU A 44 -0.83 6.71 4.10
C GLU A 44 -0.90 7.43 5.45
N GLN A 45 -2.04 7.99 5.83
CA GLN A 45 -2.21 8.63 7.15
C GLN A 45 -2.31 7.64 8.33
N ILE A 46 -2.60 6.35 8.08
CA ILE A 46 -2.85 5.35 9.14
C ILE A 46 -1.62 4.47 9.40
N TYR A 47 -0.77 4.31 8.39
CA TYR A 47 0.35 3.36 8.41
C TYR A 47 1.70 4.08 8.42
N ASP A 48 2.63 3.57 9.24
CA ASP A 48 3.99 4.08 9.39
C ASP A 48 4.94 3.61 8.28
N GLY A 49 4.47 2.78 7.34
CA GLY A 49 5.27 2.32 6.21
C GLY A 49 4.55 1.33 5.28
N THR A 50 5.03 1.21 4.05
CA THR A 50 4.55 0.23 3.07
C THR A 50 5.69 -0.53 2.41
N ILE A 51 5.48 -1.83 2.19
CA ILE A 51 6.39 -2.71 1.44
C ILE A 51 5.57 -3.57 0.51
N SER A 52 6.02 -3.71 -0.73
CA SER A 52 5.46 -4.67 -1.67
C SER A 52 6.46 -5.76 -2.01
N THR A 53 5.94 -6.97 -2.24
CA THR A 53 6.71 -8.14 -2.66
C THR A 53 6.09 -8.78 -3.89
N ASN A 54 6.91 -9.45 -4.70
CA ASN A 54 6.43 -10.34 -5.74
C ASN A 54 5.90 -11.67 -5.14
N LEU A 55 5.48 -12.60 -6.00
CA LEU A 55 4.94 -13.91 -5.57
C LEU A 55 5.93 -14.75 -4.76
N ASP A 56 7.22 -14.61 -5.07
CA ASP A 56 8.32 -15.32 -4.42
C ASP A 56 8.75 -14.66 -3.10
N GLY A 57 8.09 -13.58 -2.68
CA GLY A 57 8.40 -12.86 -1.44
C GLY A 57 9.64 -11.95 -1.53
N VAL A 58 10.11 -11.68 -2.75
CA VAL A 58 11.18 -10.71 -3.03
C VAL A 58 10.59 -9.30 -2.96
N ILE A 59 11.25 -8.42 -2.20
CA ILE A 59 10.85 -7.02 -2.05
C ILE A 59 11.06 -6.30 -3.38
N VAL A 60 10.00 -5.69 -3.90
CA VAL A 60 10.05 -4.95 -5.17
C VAL A 60 9.92 -3.45 -4.99
N ASP A 61 9.30 -3.00 -3.90
CA ASP A 61 9.16 -1.59 -3.57
C ASP A 61 8.92 -1.37 -2.07
N LEU A 62 9.26 -0.18 -1.58
CA LEU A 62 8.94 0.33 -0.25
C LEU A 62 8.91 1.85 -0.25
N ASN A 63 8.08 2.46 0.60
CA ASN A 63 8.07 3.91 0.74
C ASN A 63 9.20 4.43 1.66
N THR A 64 9.44 5.74 1.62
CA THR A 64 10.45 6.41 2.45
C THR A 64 10.22 6.19 3.95
N ALA A 65 8.96 6.14 4.40
CA ALA A 65 8.65 5.87 5.80
C ALA A 65 9.12 4.46 6.23
N SER A 66 8.99 3.46 5.36
CA SER A 66 9.56 2.13 5.60
C SER A 66 11.08 2.10 5.61
N GLU A 67 11.75 2.92 4.80
CA GLU A 67 13.21 3.05 4.87
C GLU A 67 13.64 3.54 6.27
N GLU A 68 13.00 4.61 6.76
CA GLU A 68 13.29 5.20 8.07
C GLU A 68 12.95 4.24 9.21
N LEU A 69 11.80 3.57 9.12
CA LEU A 69 11.30 2.66 10.16
C LEU A 69 12.18 1.40 10.31
N LEU A 70 12.66 0.84 9.20
CA LEU A 70 13.42 -0.41 9.17
C LEU A 70 14.93 -0.19 9.12
N GLY A 71 15.37 1.01 8.79
CA GLY A 71 16.78 1.39 8.69
C GLY A 71 17.48 0.89 7.43
N TYR A 72 16.72 0.47 6.41
CA TYR A 72 17.26 0.05 5.12
C TYR A 72 17.00 1.12 4.07
N LYS A 73 17.97 1.37 3.19
CA LYS A 73 17.71 2.12 1.95
C LYS A 73 17.15 1.22 0.86
N ALA A 74 16.40 1.81 -0.07
CA ALA A 74 15.72 1.10 -1.13
C ALA A 74 16.69 0.30 -2.01
N ASP A 75 17.83 0.89 -2.36
CA ASP A 75 18.92 0.25 -3.08
C ASP A 75 19.56 -0.92 -2.32
N GLU A 76 19.44 -0.96 -1.00
CA GLU A 76 19.97 -2.04 -0.17
C GLU A 76 18.99 -3.20 0.01
N ILE A 77 17.68 -2.96 -0.10
CA ILE A 77 16.65 -3.92 0.31
C ILE A 77 15.80 -4.44 -0.86
N ILE A 78 15.59 -3.63 -1.90
CA ILE A 78 14.89 -4.07 -3.11
C ILE A 78 15.69 -5.21 -3.76
N GLY A 79 14.97 -6.25 -4.21
CA GLY A 79 15.55 -7.47 -4.77
C GLY A 79 15.97 -8.51 -3.72
N LYS A 80 15.90 -8.20 -2.43
CA LYS A 80 16.11 -9.19 -1.36
C LYS A 80 14.80 -9.88 -0.98
N HIS A 81 14.92 -11.13 -0.51
CA HIS A 81 13.79 -11.85 0.04
C HIS A 81 13.37 -11.24 1.38
N SER A 82 12.07 -11.10 1.63
CA SER A 82 11.51 -10.47 2.83
C SER A 82 11.87 -11.16 4.15
N ASP A 83 12.42 -12.38 4.12
CA ASP A 83 12.98 -13.09 5.30
C ASP A 83 13.96 -12.25 6.11
N ILE A 84 14.71 -11.34 5.49
CA ILE A 84 15.66 -10.46 6.18
C ILE A 84 15.01 -9.58 7.26
N LEU A 85 13.70 -9.37 7.17
CA LEU A 85 12.91 -8.58 8.13
C LEU A 85 12.40 -9.43 9.31
N TYR A 86 12.76 -10.70 9.39
CA TYR A 86 12.22 -11.63 10.38
C TYR A 86 13.33 -12.42 11.07
N THR A 87 13.07 -12.84 12.31
CA THR A 87 13.87 -13.89 12.95
C THR A 87 13.53 -15.24 12.33
N LYS A 88 14.40 -16.25 12.48
CA LYS A 88 14.13 -17.62 12.00
C LYS A 88 12.84 -18.20 12.56
N GLU A 89 12.52 -17.89 13.81
CA GLU A 89 11.29 -18.32 14.49
C GLU A 89 10.06 -17.62 13.90
N ASP A 90 10.16 -16.32 13.63
CA ASP A 90 9.06 -15.53 13.08
C ASP A 90 8.80 -15.83 11.59
N ILE A 91 9.80 -16.33 10.85
CA ILE A 91 9.66 -16.81 9.45
C ILE A 91 8.61 -17.92 9.36
N GLU A 92 8.65 -18.89 10.27
CA GLU A 92 7.70 -20.01 10.27
C GLU A 92 6.27 -19.55 10.59
N ILE A 93 6.15 -18.63 11.56
CA ILE A 93 4.87 -18.01 11.90
C ILE A 93 4.33 -17.26 10.68
N ARG A 94 5.13 -16.38 10.08
CA ARG A 94 4.76 -15.65 8.86
C ARG A 94 4.33 -16.60 7.74
N ASN A 95 5.04 -17.69 7.50
CA ASN A 95 4.68 -18.66 6.46
C ASN A 95 3.29 -19.26 6.67
N ARG A 96 2.89 -19.50 7.92
CA ARG A 96 1.53 -19.94 8.26
C ARG A 96 0.50 -18.86 7.96
N GLU A 97 0.80 -17.62 8.34
CA GLU A 97 -0.10 -16.47 8.21
C GLU A 97 -0.30 -16.07 6.74
N LEU A 98 0.73 -16.26 5.91
CA LEU A 98 0.63 -16.12 4.46
C LEU A 98 -0.35 -17.11 3.83
N LYS A 99 -0.55 -18.30 4.41
CA LYS A 99 -1.58 -19.24 3.91
C LYS A 99 -2.99 -18.68 4.14
N ILE A 100 -3.21 -18.03 5.28
CA ILE A 100 -4.49 -17.37 5.59
C ILE A 100 -4.73 -16.21 4.61
N LEU A 101 -3.71 -15.40 4.36
CA LEU A 101 -3.75 -14.34 3.35
C LEU A 101 -4.14 -14.87 1.96
N MET A 102 -3.55 -15.98 1.52
CA MET A 102 -3.86 -16.56 0.20
C MET A 102 -5.33 -17.00 0.07
N LEU A 103 -5.96 -17.41 1.17
CA LEU A 103 -7.37 -17.81 1.18
C LEU A 103 -8.33 -16.62 1.30
N ALA A 104 -7.99 -15.63 2.13
CA ALA A 104 -8.87 -14.51 2.45
C ALA A 104 -8.66 -13.27 1.56
N GLY A 105 -7.53 -13.18 0.84
CA GLY A 105 -7.15 -12.02 0.03
C GLY A 105 -6.62 -10.82 0.82
N LYS A 106 -7.00 -10.70 2.09
CA LYS A 106 -6.51 -9.72 3.06
C LYS A 106 -6.32 -10.40 4.42
N HIS A 107 -5.30 -9.98 5.16
CA HIS A 107 -5.03 -10.49 6.50
C HIS A 107 -4.44 -9.42 7.41
N HIS A 108 -4.77 -9.47 8.70
CA HIS A 108 -4.25 -8.54 9.72
C HIS A 108 -3.54 -9.34 10.79
N ILE A 109 -2.31 -8.96 11.12
CA ILE A 109 -1.49 -9.68 12.08
C ILE A 109 -0.58 -8.77 12.89
N ALA A 110 -0.55 -8.98 14.21
CA ALA A 110 0.47 -8.41 15.08
C ALA A 110 1.70 -9.32 15.08
N MET A 111 2.88 -8.78 14.77
CA MET A 111 4.12 -9.55 14.78
C MET A 111 5.37 -8.70 15.03
N ARG A 112 6.52 -9.36 14.98
CA ARG A 112 7.84 -8.72 15.11
C ARG A 112 8.51 -8.64 13.74
N LEU A 113 9.15 -7.51 13.48
CA LEU A 113 10.14 -7.35 12.42
C LEU A 113 11.53 -7.11 13.04
N VAL A 114 12.56 -7.36 12.24
CA VAL A 114 13.96 -7.10 12.58
C VAL A 114 14.46 -5.96 11.70
N LYS A 115 14.89 -4.86 12.32
CA LYS A 115 15.51 -3.73 11.62
C LYS A 115 16.92 -4.10 11.14
N LYS A 116 17.50 -3.29 10.25
CA LYS A 116 18.90 -3.45 9.81
C LYS A 116 19.90 -3.48 10.98
N SER A 117 19.62 -2.74 12.05
CA SER A 117 20.44 -2.71 13.27
C SER A 117 20.37 -4.00 14.09
N GLY A 118 19.43 -4.90 13.80
CA GLY A 118 19.10 -6.08 14.61
C GLY A 118 18.06 -5.81 15.71
N GLU A 119 17.61 -4.57 15.88
CA GLU A 119 16.55 -4.23 16.83
C GLU A 119 15.20 -4.83 16.43
N ILE A 120 14.44 -5.29 17.42
CA ILE A 120 13.08 -5.79 17.21
C ILE A 120 12.09 -4.63 17.13
N LEU A 121 11.32 -4.60 16.07
CA LEU A 121 10.20 -3.69 15.87
C LEU A 121 8.88 -4.45 16.05
N TYR A 122 8.02 -3.98 16.95
CA TYR A 122 6.67 -4.54 17.09
C TYR A 122 5.71 -3.83 16.15
N VAL A 123 5.01 -4.60 15.32
CA VAL A 123 4.15 -4.06 14.28
C VAL A 123 2.79 -4.75 14.22
N ASN A 124 1.78 -4.00 13.82
CA ASN A 124 0.60 -4.56 13.17
C ASN A 124 0.82 -4.48 11.66
N LEU A 125 0.69 -5.61 10.98
CA LEU A 125 0.71 -5.69 9.52
C LEU A 125 -0.70 -5.87 8.98
N THR A 126 -1.06 -5.03 8.02
CA THR A 126 -2.17 -5.30 7.11
C THR A 126 -1.60 -5.81 5.80
N LEU A 127 -1.83 -7.08 5.49
CA LEU A 127 -1.39 -7.72 4.26
C LEU A 127 -2.54 -7.79 3.27
N VAL A 128 -2.26 -7.51 2.00
CA VAL A 128 -3.22 -7.62 0.89
C VAL A 128 -2.57 -8.23 -0.33
N LEU A 129 -3.33 -9.06 -1.04
CA LEU A 129 -2.91 -9.61 -2.33
C LEU A 129 -3.04 -8.54 -3.42
N MET A 130 -2.01 -8.44 -4.27
CA MET A 130 -2.01 -7.54 -5.44
C MET A 130 -2.29 -8.34 -6.71
N ARG A 131 -3.12 -7.79 -7.60
CA ARG A 131 -3.50 -8.41 -8.87
C ARG A 131 -3.28 -7.46 -10.03
N ASP A 132 -3.01 -8.01 -11.21
CA ASP A 132 -3.02 -7.26 -12.46
C ASP A 132 -4.45 -7.01 -12.97
N ASP A 133 -4.58 -6.25 -14.06
CA ASP A 133 -5.85 -5.91 -14.70
C ASP A 133 -6.62 -7.14 -15.23
N ARG A 134 -5.94 -8.29 -15.34
CA ARG A 134 -6.52 -9.58 -15.77
C ARG A 134 -6.93 -10.44 -14.57
N GLY A 135 -6.72 -9.97 -13.34
CA GLY A 135 -7.04 -10.66 -12.10
C GLY A 135 -5.97 -11.66 -11.64
N ASN A 136 -4.84 -11.76 -12.34
CA ASN A 136 -3.75 -12.66 -11.94
C ASN A 136 -3.05 -12.10 -10.71
N LEU A 137 -2.69 -12.99 -9.79
CA LEU A 137 -1.92 -12.59 -8.62
C LEU A 137 -0.50 -12.21 -9.04
N ILE A 138 -0.05 -11.01 -8.69
CA ILE A 138 1.29 -10.50 -9.04
C ILE A 138 2.20 -10.31 -7.83
N GLY A 139 1.62 -10.27 -6.62
CA GLY A 139 2.39 -10.01 -5.42
C GLY A 139 1.53 -9.73 -4.21
N ARG A 140 2.14 -9.09 -3.22
CA ARG A 140 1.53 -8.77 -1.93
C ARG A 140 1.99 -7.40 -1.47
N MET A 141 1.09 -6.62 -0.89
CA MET A 141 1.38 -5.36 -0.22
C MET A 141 1.24 -5.55 1.29
N ALA A 142 2.19 -5.00 2.04
CA ALA A 142 2.17 -4.95 3.49
C ALA A 142 2.14 -3.49 3.93
N TYR A 143 1.14 -3.13 4.72
CA TYR A 143 1.08 -1.88 5.44
C TYR A 143 1.54 -2.12 6.88
N ILE A 144 2.45 -1.28 7.35
CA ILE A 144 3.12 -1.44 8.63
C ILE A 144 2.61 -0.35 9.58
N GLN A 145 2.12 -0.75 10.74
CA GLN A 145 1.85 0.16 11.85
C GLN A 145 2.75 -0.21 13.02
N ASN A 146 3.59 0.73 13.46
CA ASN A 146 4.51 0.59 14.57
C ASN A 146 3.75 0.71 15.91
N ILE A 147 3.78 -0.36 16.68
CA ILE A 147 3.12 -0.45 17.99
C ILE A 147 4.12 -0.59 19.14
N SER A 148 5.40 -0.32 18.90
CA SER A 148 6.48 -0.51 19.89
C SER A 148 6.23 0.32 21.15
N ARG A 149 5.89 1.60 21.01
CA ARG A 149 5.54 2.49 22.14
C ARG A 149 4.35 2.01 22.96
N GLN A 150 3.32 1.48 22.29
CA GLN A 150 2.12 0.96 22.95
C GLN A 150 2.44 -0.30 23.76
N LYS A 151 3.34 -1.14 23.24
CA LYS A 151 3.76 -2.36 23.92
C LYS A 151 4.63 -2.05 25.13
N GLU A 152 5.56 -1.11 25.02
CA GLU A 152 6.38 -0.63 26.15
C GLU A 152 5.51 -0.08 27.28
N ALA A 153 4.55 0.80 26.97
CA ALA A 153 3.63 1.35 27.96
C ALA A 153 2.81 0.25 28.66
N LYS A 154 2.36 -0.77 27.93
CA LYS A 154 1.61 -1.91 28.49
C LYS A 154 2.47 -2.77 29.41
N ILE A 155 3.73 -3.01 29.05
CA ILE A 155 4.68 -3.77 29.89
C ILE A 155 4.94 -3.00 31.20
N THR A 156 5.23 -1.70 31.13
CA THR A 156 5.47 -0.87 32.32
C THR A 156 4.27 -0.86 33.27
N LEU A 157 3.05 -0.72 32.74
CA LEU A 157 1.82 -0.77 33.56
C LEU A 157 1.62 -2.13 34.23
N MET A 158 1.90 -3.23 33.52
CA MET A 158 1.81 -4.58 34.07
C MET A 158 2.84 -4.83 35.17
N GLU A 159 4.05 -4.28 35.06
CA GLU A 159 5.09 -4.37 36.09
C GLU A 159 4.72 -3.56 37.34
N GLN A 160 4.13 -2.38 37.18
CA GLN A 160 3.63 -1.58 38.30
C GLN A 160 2.50 -2.29 39.06
N HIS A 161 1.57 -2.94 38.35
CA HIS A 161 0.48 -3.70 38.97
C HIS A 161 0.93 -5.03 39.61
N LYS A 162 2.11 -5.56 39.24
CA LYS A 162 2.69 -6.75 39.89
C LYS A 162 3.47 -6.44 41.17
N ASN A 163 3.88 -5.17 41.36
CA ASN A 163 4.66 -4.72 42.51
C ASN A 163 3.80 -4.04 43.59
N LEU A 164 2.47 -4.18 43.50
CA LEU A 164 1.46 -3.79 44.48
C LEU A 164 0.79 -5.06 45.01
#